data_AF-X1IRK0-F1
#
_entry.id   AF-X1IRK0-F1
#
_cell.length_a   1.000
_cell.length_b   1.000
_cell.length_c   1.000
_cell.angle_alpha   90.00
_cell.angle_beta   90.00
_cell.angle_gamma   90.00
#
_symmetry.space_group_name_H-M   'P 1'
#
loop_
_entity.id
_entity.type
_entity.pdbx_description
1 polymer ?
#
loop_
_entity_poly.entity_id
_entity_poly.type
_entity_poly.pdbx_seq_one_letter_code
_entity_poly.pdbx_strand_id
1 'polypeptide(L)'
;MFPTQTEAPPSRISLLTAVMLVALALSTAGAWLVQETLGAAARRGAQIVADMARRGLSHYWGGRSDVRWYLVTDANGRPHGWRLTTRKADGDYYAGQDILRTAQGAHQSQWQLADDASEGRYASGTGLLRGQHPNVTIALTHNRVEVVTRFGASGLGPRPDNYIPEGAFPVVLLLTAAGGRPAKFKMIIDQVAVIGGQVHFITLVVTPQGADRVRASFTVLGKKPETTIYHLGADGGIEA
;
A
#
# COMPACT_ATOMS: atom_id res chain seq x y z
N MET A 1 12.81 -51.17 45.48
CA MET A 1 11.76 -51.88 44.71
C MET A 1 11.19 -50.86 43.74
N PHE A 2 11.62 -50.89 42.48
CA PHE A 2 11.14 -49.96 41.46
C PHE A 2 9.95 -50.61 40.74
N PRO A 3 8.81 -49.93 40.58
CA PRO A 3 7.67 -50.50 39.87
C PRO A 3 8.03 -50.70 38.40
N THR A 4 7.81 -51.92 37.92
CA THR A 4 7.88 -52.32 36.52
C THR A 4 6.88 -51.48 35.71
N GLN A 5 7.38 -50.73 34.72
CA GLN A 5 6.53 -50.03 33.76
C GLN A 5 5.64 -51.06 33.05
N THR A 6 4.33 -50.96 33.26
CA THR A 6 3.35 -51.78 32.55
C THR A 6 3.30 -51.28 31.11
N GLU A 7 3.88 -52.04 30.18
CA GLU A 7 3.80 -51.73 28.74
C GLU A 7 2.33 -51.64 28.33
N ALA A 8 1.94 -50.51 27.74
CA ALA A 8 0.58 -50.31 27.27
C ALA A 8 0.26 -51.34 26.16
N PRO A 9 -0.93 -51.96 26.16
CA PRO A 9 -1.30 -52.94 25.15
C PRO A 9 -1.22 -52.33 23.73
N PRO A 10 -0.78 -53.09 22.71
CA PRO A 10 -0.47 -52.58 21.36
C PRO A 10 -1.65 -51.89 20.66
N SER A 11 -2.89 -52.24 21.03
CA SER A 11 -4.10 -51.56 20.58
C SER A 11 -4.23 -50.12 21.09
N ARG A 12 -3.77 -49.84 22.32
CA ARG A 12 -3.74 -48.48 22.87
C ARG A 12 -2.67 -47.63 22.19
N ILE A 13 -1.51 -48.21 21.89
CA ILE A 13 -0.44 -47.52 21.15
C ILE A 13 -0.93 -47.14 19.75
N SER A 14 -1.56 -48.08 19.03
CA SER A 14 -2.09 -47.84 17.67
C SER A 14 -3.19 -46.77 17.65
N LEU A 15 -4.10 -46.78 18.63
CA LEU A 15 -5.13 -45.76 18.79
C LEU A 15 -4.50 -44.38 19.05
N LEU A 16 -3.50 -44.31 19.94
CA LEU A 16 -2.81 -43.07 20.28
C LEU A 16 -2.07 -42.50 19.06
N THR A 17 -1.40 -43.35 18.28
CA THR A 17 -0.76 -42.96 17.02
C THR A 17 -1.77 -42.42 16.02
N ALA A 18 -2.92 -43.08 15.85
CA ALA A 18 -3.98 -42.60 14.95
C ALA A 18 -4.52 -41.24 15.39
N VAL A 19 -4.78 -41.05 16.69
CA VAL A 19 -5.24 -39.76 17.25
C VAL A 19 -4.18 -38.67 17.04
N MET A 20 -2.89 -38.96 17.26
CA MET A 20 -1.82 -38.00 17.03
C MET A 20 -1.68 -37.63 15.54
N LEU A 21 -1.83 -38.59 14.63
CA LEU A 21 -1.82 -38.32 13.17
C LEU A 21 -2.99 -37.43 12.75
N VAL A 22 -4.19 -37.69 13.27
CA VAL A 22 -5.37 -36.85 13.00
C VAL A 22 -5.18 -35.44 13.56
N ALA A 23 -4.68 -35.31 14.79
CA ALA A 23 -4.39 -34.01 15.39
C ALA A 23 -3.32 -33.23 14.60
N LEU A 24 -2.29 -33.92 14.10
CA LEU A 24 -1.27 -33.32 13.24
C LEU A 24 -1.87 -32.85 11.91
N ALA A 25 -2.66 -33.69 11.25
CA ALA A 25 -3.32 -33.34 9.99
C ALA A 25 -4.23 -32.12 10.14
N LEU A 26 -5.04 -32.06 11.20
CA LEU A 26 -5.90 -30.92 11.51
C LEU A 26 -5.10 -29.66 11.83
N SER A 27 -3.98 -29.78 12.56
CA SER A 27 -3.11 -28.64 12.86
C SER A 27 -2.44 -28.09 11.61
N THR A 28 -2.02 -28.97 10.71
CA THR A 28 -1.38 -28.59 9.44
C THR A 28 -2.38 -27.93 8.49
N ALA A 29 -3.60 -28.50 8.38
CA ALA A 29 -4.69 -27.91 7.62
C ALA A 29 -5.15 -26.56 8.20
N GLY A 30 -5.22 -26.44 9.53
CA GLY A 30 -5.54 -25.19 10.21
C GLY A 30 -4.48 -24.10 9.98
N ALA A 31 -3.20 -24.46 10.10
CA ALA A 31 -2.09 -23.54 9.81
C ALA A 31 -2.10 -23.09 8.34
N TRP A 32 -2.36 -24.02 7.42
CA TRP A 32 -2.49 -23.71 6.00
C TRP A 32 -3.66 -22.75 5.72
N LEU A 33 -4.84 -23.01 6.29
CA LEU A 33 -6.01 -22.14 6.16
C LEU A 33 -5.75 -20.73 6.72
N VAL A 34 -5.05 -20.63 7.86
CA VAL A 34 -4.65 -19.34 8.45
C VAL A 34 -3.64 -18.62 7.56
N GLN A 35 -2.64 -19.31 7.03
CA GLN A 35 -1.68 -18.70 6.10
C GLN A 35 -2.36 -18.26 4.79
N GLU A 36 -3.30 -19.06 4.30
CA GLU A 36 -4.02 -18.78 3.07
C GLU A 36 -4.92 -17.56 3.21
N THR A 37 -5.62 -17.43 4.34
CA THR A 37 -6.45 -16.25 4.68
C THR A 37 -5.62 -15.00 4.96
N LEU A 38 -4.50 -15.11 5.69
CA LEU A 38 -3.59 -13.99 5.96
C LEU A 38 -2.89 -13.49 4.69
N GLY A 39 -2.58 -14.40 3.75
CA GLY A 39 -1.94 -14.09 2.47
C GLY A 39 -2.90 -13.66 1.37
N ALA A 40 -4.20 -13.93 1.48
CA ALA A 40 -5.18 -13.67 0.43
C ALA A 40 -5.23 -12.19 0.01
N ALA A 41 -5.25 -11.27 0.98
CA ALA A 41 -5.27 -9.83 0.70
C ALA A 41 -3.98 -9.35 0.02
N ALA A 42 -2.82 -9.92 0.39
CA ALA A 42 -1.54 -9.58 -0.23
C ALA A 42 -1.45 -10.11 -1.67
N ARG A 43 -1.88 -11.36 -1.91
CA ARG A 43 -2.02 -11.92 -3.26
C ARG A 43 -2.98 -11.10 -4.11
N ARG A 44 -4.10 -10.65 -3.54
CA ARG A 44 -5.04 -9.76 -4.24
C ARG A 44 -4.41 -8.41 -4.58
N GLY A 45 -3.63 -7.84 -3.67
CA GLY A 45 -2.85 -6.62 -3.94
C GLY A 45 -1.88 -6.81 -5.10
N ALA A 46 -1.11 -7.90 -5.11
CA ALA A 46 -0.20 -8.23 -6.21
C ALA A 46 -0.93 -8.45 -7.55
N GLN A 47 -2.11 -9.10 -7.52
CA GLN A 47 -2.95 -9.24 -8.71
C GLN A 47 -3.39 -7.88 -9.26
N ILE A 48 -3.84 -6.97 -8.39
CA ILE A 48 -4.25 -5.61 -8.78
C ILE A 48 -3.07 -4.84 -9.39
N VAL A 49 -1.88 -4.93 -8.80
CA VAL A 49 -0.67 -4.30 -9.34
C VAL A 49 -0.31 -4.87 -10.72
N ALA A 50 -0.36 -6.20 -10.88
CA ALA A 50 -0.11 -6.85 -12.16
C ALA A 50 -1.17 -6.50 -13.22
N ASP A 51 -2.45 -6.44 -12.84
CA ASP A 51 -3.54 -6.02 -13.73
C ASP A 51 -3.38 -4.56 -14.17
N MET A 52 -2.98 -3.68 -13.25
CA MET A 52 -2.68 -2.28 -13.54
C MET A 52 -1.52 -2.17 -14.53
N ALA A 53 -0.40 -2.86 -14.29
CA ALA A 53 0.76 -2.85 -15.18
C ALA A 53 0.42 -3.40 -16.57
N ARG A 54 -0.36 -4.48 -16.67
CA ARG A 54 -0.78 -5.06 -17.95
C ARG A 54 -1.67 -4.14 -18.78
N ARG A 55 -2.56 -3.38 -18.12
CA ARG A 55 -3.54 -2.52 -18.80
C ARG A 55 -2.97 -1.13 -19.09
N GLY A 56 -1.97 -0.70 -18.34
CA GLY A 56 -1.44 0.66 -18.37
C GLY A 56 -2.31 1.65 -17.57
N LEU A 57 -1.68 2.69 -17.05
CA LEU A 57 -2.31 3.82 -16.36
C LEU A 57 -3.20 4.60 -17.34
N SER A 58 -2.85 4.61 -18.62
CA SER A 58 -3.61 5.15 -19.73
C SER A 58 -5.00 4.54 -19.86
N HIS A 59 -5.18 3.27 -19.51
CA HIS A 59 -6.50 2.65 -19.44
C HIS A 59 -7.40 3.29 -18.38
N TYR A 60 -6.84 3.71 -17.25
CA TYR A 60 -7.58 4.26 -16.11
C TYR A 60 -7.71 5.77 -16.14
N TRP A 61 -6.71 6.46 -16.68
CA TRP A 61 -6.61 7.91 -16.67
C TRP A 61 -6.92 8.55 -18.02
N GLY A 62 -6.78 7.79 -19.12
CA GLY A 62 -6.80 8.32 -20.47
C GLY A 62 -5.69 9.33 -20.72
N GLY A 63 -5.80 10.09 -21.82
CA GLY A 63 -4.89 11.19 -22.14
C GLY A 63 -5.23 12.53 -21.49
N ARG A 64 -6.21 12.57 -20.57
CA ARG A 64 -6.73 13.83 -20.03
C ARG A 64 -5.89 14.32 -18.86
N SER A 65 -5.50 15.59 -18.94
CA SER A 65 -5.01 16.31 -17.77
C SER A 65 -6.16 16.53 -16.78
N ASP A 66 -5.85 16.37 -15.51
CA ASP A 66 -6.79 16.50 -14.40
C ASP A 66 -6.20 17.48 -13.38
N VAL A 67 -7.02 18.40 -12.90
CA VAL A 67 -6.67 19.40 -11.90
C VAL A 67 -7.84 19.47 -10.94
N ARG A 68 -7.60 19.09 -9.68
CA ARG A 68 -8.63 19.06 -8.64
C ARG A 68 -8.20 19.88 -7.45
N TRP A 69 -9.14 20.65 -6.94
CA TRP A 69 -8.99 21.46 -5.75
C TRP A 69 -9.92 20.93 -4.67
N TYR A 70 -9.38 20.75 -3.48
CA TYR A 70 -10.14 20.31 -2.32
C TYR A 70 -10.00 21.34 -1.21
N LEU A 71 -11.12 21.63 -0.55
CA LEU A 71 -11.12 22.33 0.71
C LEU A 71 -10.78 21.32 1.82
N VAL A 72 -9.76 21.62 2.63
CA VAL A 72 -9.39 20.74 3.74
C VAL A 72 -10.07 21.24 4.99
N THR A 73 -10.88 20.39 5.61
CA THR A 73 -11.66 20.71 6.80
C THR A 73 -11.16 19.93 8.02
N ASP A 74 -11.29 20.52 9.21
CA ASP A 74 -11.03 19.82 10.47
C ASP A 74 -12.14 18.80 10.79
N ALA A 75 -12.04 18.11 11.93
CA ALA A 75 -13.04 17.14 12.36
C ALA A 75 -14.45 17.74 12.61
N ASN A 76 -14.55 19.06 12.76
CA ASN A 76 -15.81 19.79 12.92
C ASN A 76 -16.31 20.38 11.59
N GLY A 77 -15.68 20.04 10.45
CA GLY A 77 -16.02 20.59 9.14
C GLY A 77 -15.54 22.03 8.92
N ARG A 78 -14.71 22.59 9.79
CA ARG A 78 -14.20 23.97 9.63
C ARG A 78 -13.04 23.99 8.62
N PRO A 79 -13.06 24.89 7.63
CA PRO A 79 -11.96 25.01 6.68
C PRO A 79 -10.66 25.39 7.39
N HIS A 80 -9.57 24.68 7.11
CA HIS A 80 -8.25 24.98 7.67
C HIS A 80 -7.11 24.88 6.64
N GLY A 81 -7.45 24.66 5.38
CA GLY A 81 -6.47 24.60 4.29
C GLY A 81 -7.10 24.27 2.95
N TRP A 82 -6.24 24.09 1.95
CA TRP A 82 -6.61 23.62 0.63
C TRP A 82 -5.60 22.60 0.12
N ARG A 83 -6.05 21.73 -0.78
CA ARG A 83 -5.22 20.77 -1.48
C ARG A 83 -5.44 20.87 -2.99
N LEU A 84 -4.35 20.82 -3.74
CA LEU A 84 -4.36 20.76 -5.20
C LEU A 84 -3.73 19.43 -5.62
N THR A 85 -4.46 18.64 -6.39
CA THR A 85 -3.89 17.48 -7.08
C THR A 85 -3.94 17.70 -8.58
N THR A 86 -2.82 17.48 -9.27
CA THR A 86 -2.76 17.53 -10.72
C THR A 86 -2.22 16.21 -11.28
N ARG A 87 -2.66 15.89 -12.49
CA ARG A 87 -2.16 14.78 -13.29
C ARG A 87 -2.17 15.20 -14.75
N LYS A 88 -1.18 14.79 -15.52
CA LYS A 88 -1.16 14.92 -16.98
C LYS A 88 -0.35 13.79 -17.61
N ALA A 89 -0.64 13.48 -18.87
CA ALA A 89 0.29 12.72 -19.70
C ALA A 89 1.53 13.58 -19.99
N ASP A 90 2.69 12.93 -20.08
CA ASP A 90 4.02 13.54 -20.25
C ASP A 90 4.90 12.59 -21.09
N GLY A 91 4.61 12.53 -22.40
CA GLY A 91 5.21 11.53 -23.29
C GLY A 91 4.73 10.12 -22.94
N ASP A 92 5.67 9.19 -22.76
CA ASP A 92 5.42 7.80 -22.34
C ASP A 92 5.14 7.66 -20.83
N TYR A 93 5.11 8.79 -20.12
CA TYR A 93 4.90 8.85 -18.69
C TYR A 93 3.61 9.60 -18.35
N TYR A 94 3.18 9.46 -17.11
CA TYR A 94 2.25 10.35 -16.45
C TYR A 94 2.98 11.10 -15.36
N ALA A 95 2.73 12.40 -15.27
CA ALA A 95 3.25 13.24 -14.21
C ALA A 95 2.11 13.81 -13.38
N GLY A 96 2.33 13.96 -12.09
CA GLY A 96 1.37 14.58 -11.19
C GLY A 96 2.03 15.29 -10.04
N GLN A 97 1.20 16.07 -9.35
CA GLN A 97 1.62 16.90 -8.24
C GLN A 97 0.52 16.93 -7.19
N ASP A 98 0.90 16.90 -5.93
CA ASP A 98 0.02 17.12 -4.79
C ASP A 98 0.58 18.28 -3.97
N ILE A 99 -0.25 19.29 -3.72
CA ILE A 99 0.09 20.44 -2.89
C ILE A 99 -0.95 20.54 -1.80
N LEU A 100 -0.52 20.41 -0.55
CA LEU A 100 -1.35 20.67 0.63
C LEU A 100 -0.85 21.94 1.32
N ARG A 101 -1.76 22.87 1.59
CA ARG A 101 -1.50 24.11 2.34
C ARG A 101 -2.49 24.22 3.47
N THR A 102 -1.99 24.23 4.69
CA THR A 102 -2.78 24.45 5.91
C THR A 102 -2.15 25.55 6.75
N ALA A 103 -2.83 25.96 7.84
CA ALA A 103 -2.26 26.91 8.80
C ALA A 103 -0.96 26.39 9.45
N GLN A 104 -0.79 25.08 9.55
CA GLN A 104 0.36 24.42 10.17
C GLN A 104 1.54 24.24 9.21
N GLY A 105 1.35 24.46 7.91
CA GLY A 105 2.44 24.41 6.95
C GLY A 105 2.02 24.05 5.53
N ALA A 106 3.02 23.74 4.72
CA ALA A 106 2.83 23.34 3.33
C ALA A 106 3.59 22.07 3.04
N HIS A 107 2.92 21.15 2.38
CA HIS A 107 3.50 19.94 1.84
C HIS A 107 3.31 19.95 0.32
N GLN A 108 4.36 19.58 -0.40
CA GLN A 108 4.30 19.41 -1.84
C GLN A 108 4.99 18.10 -2.20
N SER A 109 4.33 17.31 -3.03
CA SER A 109 4.93 16.17 -3.70
C SER A 109 4.70 16.24 -5.20
N GLN A 110 5.61 15.63 -5.95
CA GLN A 110 5.55 15.48 -7.39
C GLN A 110 5.96 14.06 -7.73
N TRP A 111 5.33 13.51 -8.76
CA TRP A 111 5.62 12.18 -9.23
C TRP A 111 5.57 12.10 -10.74
N GLN A 112 6.30 11.13 -11.28
CA GLN A 112 6.26 10.72 -12.66
C GLN A 112 6.29 9.20 -12.70
N LEU A 113 5.40 8.56 -13.45
CA LEU A 113 5.28 7.11 -13.55
C LEU A 113 5.16 6.71 -15.02
N ALA A 114 5.85 5.64 -15.41
CA ALA A 114 5.64 5.01 -16.72
C ALA A 114 4.21 4.48 -16.82
N ASP A 115 3.71 4.29 -18.04
CA ASP A 115 2.32 3.82 -18.24
C ASP A 115 2.02 2.50 -17.53
N ASP A 116 2.96 1.57 -17.45
CA ASP A 116 2.78 0.30 -16.72
C ASP A 116 3.05 0.41 -15.21
N ALA A 117 3.34 1.61 -14.71
CA ALA A 117 3.79 1.90 -13.35
C ALA A 117 5.01 1.08 -12.89
N SER A 118 5.80 0.53 -13.83
CA SER A 118 6.98 -0.27 -13.49
C SER A 118 8.20 0.59 -13.15
N GLU A 119 8.21 1.82 -13.64
CA GLU A 119 9.24 2.81 -13.43
C GLU A 119 8.65 4.15 -13.01
N GLY A 120 9.47 4.96 -12.35
CA GLY A 120 9.07 6.31 -12.03
C GLY A 120 9.94 6.99 -11.00
N ARG A 121 9.52 8.20 -10.65
CA ARG A 121 10.18 9.06 -9.67
C ARG A 121 9.12 9.73 -8.83
N TYR A 122 9.42 9.88 -7.56
CA TYR A 122 8.64 10.66 -6.62
C TYR A 122 9.58 11.57 -5.86
N ALA A 123 9.16 12.80 -5.61
CA ALA A 123 9.89 13.72 -4.77
C ALA A 123 8.91 14.52 -3.92
N SER A 124 9.23 14.73 -2.66
CA SER A 124 8.39 15.52 -1.76
C SER A 124 9.20 16.41 -0.84
N GLY A 125 8.54 17.44 -0.31
CA GLY A 125 9.16 18.41 0.59
C GLY A 125 8.15 19.26 1.32
N THR A 126 8.67 20.00 2.30
CA THR A 126 7.94 21.04 3.02
C THR A 126 8.24 22.39 2.35
N GLY A 127 7.21 23.14 1.95
CA GLY A 127 7.36 24.39 1.18
C GLY A 127 7.11 24.25 -0.33
N LEU A 128 7.38 25.30 -1.12
CA LEU A 128 7.32 25.20 -2.58
C LEU A 128 8.64 24.59 -3.09
N LEU A 129 8.57 23.46 -3.79
CA LEU A 129 9.75 22.73 -4.31
C LEU A 129 10.57 23.51 -5.38
N ARG A 130 10.17 24.74 -5.75
CA ARG A 130 10.84 25.50 -6.81
C ARG A 130 12.23 25.94 -6.34
N GLY A 131 13.26 25.18 -6.75
CA GLY A 131 14.67 25.42 -6.40
C GLY A 131 15.10 24.91 -5.02
N GLN A 132 14.25 24.15 -4.31
CA GLN A 132 14.60 23.54 -3.02
C GLN A 132 14.90 22.04 -3.18
N HIS A 133 15.86 21.53 -2.40
CA HIS A 133 16.12 20.09 -2.32
C HIS A 133 14.94 19.37 -1.67
N PRO A 134 14.37 18.33 -2.30
CA PRO A 134 13.27 17.57 -1.71
C PRO A 134 13.72 16.91 -0.40
N ASN A 135 12.78 16.78 0.53
CA ASN A 135 12.99 16.04 1.78
C ASN A 135 13.19 14.55 1.51
N VAL A 136 12.49 14.00 0.51
CA VAL A 136 12.60 12.61 0.07
C VAL A 136 12.51 12.55 -1.45
N THR A 137 13.35 11.71 -2.05
CA THR A 137 13.23 11.27 -3.44
C THR A 137 13.13 9.75 -3.45
N ILE A 138 12.21 9.21 -4.24
CA ILE A 138 12.05 7.77 -4.46
C ILE A 138 12.20 7.55 -5.96
N ALA A 139 13.10 6.65 -6.34
CA ALA A 139 13.23 6.18 -7.71
C ALA A 139 12.74 4.73 -7.78
N LEU A 140 11.87 4.48 -8.74
CA LEU A 140 11.30 3.17 -9.03
C LEU A 140 11.87 2.69 -10.35
N THR A 141 12.40 1.46 -10.33
CA THR A 141 12.71 0.69 -11.54
C THR A 141 11.94 -0.63 -11.49
N HIS A 142 11.92 -1.35 -12.61
CA HIS A 142 11.16 -2.59 -12.80
C HIS A 142 11.16 -3.56 -11.60
N ASN A 143 12.28 -3.70 -10.88
CA ASN A 143 12.42 -4.64 -9.76
C ASN A 143 12.97 -4.04 -8.46
N ARG A 144 13.23 -2.73 -8.41
CA ARG A 144 13.89 -2.09 -7.27
C ARG A 144 13.26 -0.76 -6.92
N VAL A 145 13.38 -0.43 -5.64
CA VAL A 145 13.05 0.89 -5.12
C VAL A 145 14.28 1.46 -4.44
N GLU A 146 14.66 2.65 -4.85
CA GLU A 146 15.71 3.45 -4.25
C GLU A 146 15.08 4.66 -3.56
N VAL A 147 15.53 4.96 -2.36
CA VAL A 147 15.07 6.10 -1.57
C VAL A 147 16.28 6.91 -1.16
N VAL A 148 16.20 8.22 -1.34
CA VAL A 148 17.20 9.17 -0.86
C VAL A 148 16.49 10.26 -0.06
N THR A 149 16.94 10.49 1.17
CA THR A 149 16.44 11.55 2.04
C THR A 149 17.38 12.75 2.00
N ARG A 150 16.86 13.94 2.33
CA ARG A 150 17.62 15.18 2.40
C ARG A 150 18.84 15.12 3.31
N PHE A 151 18.79 14.30 4.36
CA PHE A 151 19.87 14.14 5.32
C PHE A 151 20.91 13.09 4.90
N GLY A 152 20.90 12.66 3.64
CA GLY A 152 21.87 11.73 3.07
C GLY A 152 21.61 10.26 3.40
N ALA A 153 20.61 9.94 4.25
CA ALA A 153 20.18 8.56 4.43
C ALA A 153 19.58 8.07 3.11
N SER A 154 20.10 6.94 2.62
CA SER A 154 19.63 6.27 1.43
C SER A 154 19.29 4.82 1.75
N GLY A 155 18.40 4.25 0.95
CA GLY A 155 18.05 2.85 1.02
C GLY A 155 17.79 2.30 -0.38
N LEU A 156 18.16 1.04 -0.58
CA LEU A 156 17.86 0.30 -1.79
C LEU A 156 17.24 -1.04 -1.39
N GLY A 157 16.14 -1.40 -2.05
CA GLY A 157 15.43 -2.64 -1.76
C GLY A 157 14.77 -3.26 -2.98
N PRO A 158 14.50 -4.57 -2.95
CA PRO A 158 13.66 -5.19 -3.95
C PRO A 158 12.25 -4.61 -3.88
N ARG A 159 11.62 -4.42 -5.03
CA ARG A 159 10.22 -3.99 -5.12
C ARG A 159 9.29 -5.16 -4.76
N PRO A 160 8.47 -5.06 -3.69
CA PRO A 160 7.45 -6.07 -3.42
C PRO A 160 6.43 -6.19 -4.57
N ASP A 161 5.92 -7.39 -4.84
CA ASP A 161 4.93 -7.62 -5.92
C ASP A 161 3.62 -6.82 -5.74
N ASN A 162 3.28 -6.49 -4.50
CA ASN A 162 2.12 -5.68 -4.14
C ASN A 162 2.51 -4.23 -3.79
N TYR A 163 3.68 -3.76 -4.23
CA TYR A 163 4.10 -2.37 -4.06
C TYR A 163 3.32 -1.46 -5.01
N ILE A 164 2.91 -0.30 -4.48
CA ILE A 164 2.26 0.76 -5.24
C ILE A 164 3.08 2.04 -5.09
N PRO A 165 3.44 2.72 -6.19
CA PRO A 165 3.94 4.08 -6.12
C PRO A 165 2.80 5.06 -5.81
N GLU A 166 3.12 6.18 -5.16
CA GLU A 166 2.17 7.21 -4.72
C GLU A 166 1.20 7.66 -5.81
N GLY A 167 1.70 7.90 -7.03
CA GLY A 167 0.87 8.33 -8.17
C GLY A 167 -0.20 7.31 -8.58
N ALA A 168 0.02 6.02 -8.30
CA ALA A 168 -0.93 4.94 -8.61
C ALA A 168 -1.94 4.68 -7.49
N PHE A 169 -1.80 5.33 -6.33
CA PHE A 169 -2.70 5.14 -5.18
C PHE A 169 -4.19 5.29 -5.53
N PRO A 170 -4.63 6.32 -6.30
CA PRO A 170 -6.02 6.44 -6.73
C PRO A 170 -6.56 5.24 -7.51
N VAL A 171 -5.73 4.67 -8.40
CA VAL A 171 -6.14 3.55 -9.26
C VAL A 171 -6.38 2.30 -8.44
N VAL A 172 -5.52 2.03 -7.45
CA VAL A 172 -5.70 0.82 -6.62
C VAL A 172 -6.89 0.92 -5.68
N LEU A 173 -7.29 2.13 -5.25
CA LEU A 173 -8.54 2.33 -4.51
C LEU A 173 -9.75 1.95 -5.36
N LEU A 174 -9.81 2.46 -6.60
CA LEU A 174 -10.88 2.16 -7.57
C LEU A 174 -10.95 0.66 -7.88
N LEU A 175 -9.80 0.04 -8.18
CA LEU A 175 -9.72 -1.40 -8.49
C LEU A 175 -10.10 -2.27 -7.29
N THR A 176 -9.77 -1.85 -6.07
CA THR A 176 -10.16 -2.59 -4.86
C THR A 176 -11.66 -2.49 -4.61
N ALA A 177 -12.26 -1.32 -4.79
CA ALA A 177 -13.72 -1.14 -4.70
C ALA A 177 -14.46 -2.02 -5.71
N ALA A 178 -14.08 -1.91 -6.99
CA ALA A 178 -14.70 -2.68 -8.07
C ALA A 178 -14.56 -4.20 -7.87
N GLY A 179 -13.46 -4.65 -7.27
CA GLY A 179 -13.22 -6.06 -6.96
C GLY A 179 -14.00 -6.60 -5.77
N GLY A 180 -14.62 -5.74 -4.94
CA GLY A 180 -15.45 -6.14 -3.80
C GLY A 180 -14.73 -6.95 -2.70
N ARG A 181 -13.40 -7.03 -2.73
CA ARG A 181 -12.59 -7.82 -1.79
C ARG A 181 -11.44 -6.99 -1.21
N PRO A 182 -11.06 -7.18 0.06
CA PRO A 182 -9.91 -6.50 0.63
C PRO A 182 -8.61 -6.80 -0.10
N ALA A 183 -7.75 -5.80 -0.20
CA ALA A 183 -6.42 -5.91 -0.78
C ALA A 183 -5.37 -5.27 0.14
N LYS A 184 -4.17 -5.84 0.14
CA LYS A 184 -3.03 -5.36 0.95
C LYS A 184 -1.90 -4.97 0.03
N PHE A 185 -1.38 -3.77 0.20
CA PHE A 185 -0.31 -3.20 -0.59
C PHE A 185 0.87 -2.79 0.28
N LYS A 186 2.03 -2.68 -0.36
CA LYS A 186 3.22 -2.04 0.19
C LYS A 186 3.35 -0.66 -0.42
N MET A 187 3.68 0.32 0.41
CA MET A 187 3.84 1.70 -0.03
C MET A 187 4.97 2.30 0.79
N ILE A 188 5.64 3.32 0.26
CA ILE A 188 6.55 4.13 1.05
C ILE A 188 5.78 5.37 1.49
N ILE A 189 6.14 5.96 2.61
CA ILE A 189 5.67 7.30 2.94
C ILE A 189 6.88 8.11 3.35
N ASP A 190 6.86 9.39 2.99
CA ASP A 190 7.99 10.31 3.13
C ASP A 190 8.59 10.33 4.54
N GLN A 191 7.73 10.20 5.55
CA GLN A 191 8.12 10.36 6.95
C GLN A 191 8.99 9.22 7.49
N VAL A 192 8.94 8.03 6.88
CA VAL A 192 9.64 6.82 7.38
C VAL A 192 10.29 6.05 6.25
N ALA A 193 10.72 6.72 5.18
CA ALA A 193 11.13 6.05 3.95
C ALA A 193 12.42 5.20 4.09
N VAL A 194 13.32 5.54 5.02
CA VAL A 194 14.57 4.81 5.29
C VAL A 194 14.73 4.56 6.80
N ILE A 195 14.96 3.30 7.19
CA ILE A 195 15.29 2.91 8.57
C ILE A 195 16.52 1.99 8.52
N GLY A 196 17.60 2.37 9.19
CA GLY A 196 18.84 1.56 9.22
C GLY A 196 19.46 1.32 7.85
N GLY A 197 19.34 2.26 6.91
CA GLY A 197 19.85 2.13 5.54
C GLY A 197 19.02 1.23 4.62
N GLN A 198 17.84 0.78 5.07
CA GLN A 198 16.91 -0.02 4.27
C GLN A 198 15.65 0.76 3.92
N VAL A 199 15.11 0.49 2.73
CA VAL A 199 13.80 1.01 2.32
C VAL A 199 12.73 0.41 3.22
N HIS A 200 11.97 1.26 3.89
CA HIS A 200 10.91 0.83 4.77
C HIS A 200 9.55 0.97 4.09
N PHE A 201 8.88 -0.17 3.89
CA PHE A 201 7.55 -0.24 3.32
C PHE A 201 6.49 -0.29 4.41
N ILE A 202 5.60 0.69 4.41
CA ILE A 202 4.38 0.63 5.22
C ILE A 202 3.39 -0.37 4.61
N THR A 203 2.46 -0.82 5.43
CA THR A 203 1.37 -1.68 4.96
C THR A 203 0.10 -0.86 4.80
N LEU A 204 -0.43 -0.86 3.59
CA LEU A 204 -1.74 -0.31 3.27
C LEU A 204 -2.73 -1.47 3.14
N VAL A 205 -3.82 -1.42 3.90
CA VAL A 205 -4.96 -2.34 3.73
C VAL A 205 -6.14 -1.54 3.22
N VAL A 206 -6.62 -1.90 2.03
CA VAL A 206 -7.80 -1.28 1.41
C VAL A 206 -8.94 -2.28 1.51
N THR A 207 -10.02 -1.89 2.18
CA THR A 207 -11.22 -2.70 2.40
C THR A 207 -12.41 -2.00 1.74
N PRO A 208 -13.11 -2.64 0.80
CA PRO A 208 -14.32 -2.05 0.21
C PRO A 208 -15.42 -1.87 1.27
N GLN A 209 -16.19 -0.79 1.15
CA GLN A 209 -17.31 -0.43 2.04
C GLN A 209 -18.60 -0.17 1.25
N GLY A 210 -18.69 -0.74 0.04
CA GLY A 210 -19.73 -0.46 -0.94
C GLY A 210 -19.14 -0.32 -2.34
N ALA A 211 -19.96 0.11 -3.30
CA ALA A 211 -19.52 0.37 -4.67
C ALA A 211 -18.75 1.70 -4.81
N ASP A 212 -19.01 2.65 -3.93
CA ASP A 212 -18.53 4.04 -3.97
C ASP A 212 -17.56 4.38 -2.84
N ARG A 213 -17.20 3.41 -1.98
CA ARG A 213 -16.39 3.68 -0.77
C ARG A 213 -15.36 2.61 -0.50
N VAL A 214 -14.20 3.06 -0.04
CA VAL A 214 -13.15 2.17 0.48
C VAL A 214 -12.59 2.72 1.78
N ARG A 215 -12.33 1.83 2.73
CA ARG A 215 -11.57 2.12 3.94
C ARG A 215 -10.12 1.78 3.68
N ALA A 216 -9.22 2.75 3.82
CA ALA A 216 -7.79 2.54 3.73
C ALA A 216 -7.16 2.69 5.12
N SER A 217 -6.45 1.66 5.56
CA SER A 217 -5.74 1.64 6.85
C SER A 217 -4.23 1.54 6.60
N PHE A 218 -3.49 2.52 7.12
CA PHE A 218 -2.05 2.66 6.99
C PHE A 218 -1.38 2.23 8.29
N THR A 219 -0.57 1.17 8.24
CA THR A 219 0.21 0.72 9.39
C THR A 219 1.67 1.15 9.21
N VAL A 220 2.06 2.14 10.02
CA VAL A 220 3.43 2.63 10.14
C VAL A 220 4.08 1.99 11.37
N LEU A 221 5.34 1.56 11.27
CA LEU A 221 6.04 0.89 12.36
C LEU A 221 5.98 1.73 13.65
N GLY A 222 5.53 1.12 14.75
CA GLY A 222 5.45 1.75 16.06
C GLY A 222 4.28 2.74 16.24
N LYS A 223 3.39 2.90 15.25
CA LYS A 223 2.21 3.78 15.34
C LYS A 223 0.91 2.97 15.26
N LYS A 224 -0.15 3.53 15.86
CA LYS A 224 -1.51 3.02 15.65
C LYS A 224 -1.87 3.16 14.17
N PRO A 225 -2.60 2.21 13.57
CA PRO A 225 -3.03 2.35 12.19
C PRO A 225 -3.87 3.61 12.00
N GLU A 226 -3.48 4.44 11.03
CA GLU A 226 -4.29 5.58 10.60
C GLU A 226 -5.30 5.08 9.57
N THR A 227 -6.57 5.45 9.73
CA THR A 227 -7.64 4.98 8.85
C THR A 227 -8.36 6.16 8.22
N THR A 228 -8.50 6.12 6.90
CA THR A 228 -9.23 7.10 6.10
C THR A 228 -10.31 6.38 5.29
N ILE A 229 -11.48 6.99 5.15
CA ILE A 229 -12.55 6.49 4.28
C ILE A 229 -12.54 7.34 3.03
N TYR A 230 -12.28 6.72 1.89
CA TYR A 230 -12.32 7.40 0.61
C TYR A 230 -13.66 7.17 -0.08
N HIS A 231 -14.24 8.26 -0.57
CA HIS A 231 -15.39 8.30 -1.46
C HIS A 231 -14.92 8.33 -2.92
N LEU A 232 -15.46 7.45 -3.74
CA LEU A 232 -15.12 7.27 -5.13
C LEU A 232 -16.21 7.92 -5.99
N GLY A 233 -15.89 9.06 -6.61
CA GLY A 233 -16.77 9.78 -7.52
C GLY A 233 -17.01 8.99 -8.81
N ALA A 234 -18.18 9.18 -9.42
CA ALA A 234 -18.55 8.55 -10.69
C ALA A 234 -17.63 8.95 -11.86
N ASP A 235 -16.93 10.08 -11.73
CA ASP A 235 -15.94 10.62 -12.65
C ASP A 235 -14.50 10.11 -12.37
N GLY A 236 -14.34 9.18 -11.44
CA GLY A 236 -13.02 8.79 -10.91
C GLY A 236 -12.46 9.81 -9.91
N GLY A 237 -13.31 10.70 -9.39
CA GLY A 237 -13.13 11.48 -8.16
C GLY A 237 -12.66 10.62 -7.01
N ILE A 238 -11.71 11.08 -6.18
CA ILE A 238 -11.42 10.44 -4.90
C ILE A 238 -11.35 11.52 -3.84
N GLU A 239 -12.26 11.47 -2.89
CA GLU A 239 -12.37 12.37 -1.75
C GLU A 239 -12.16 11.58 -0.46
N ALA A 240 -11.53 12.19 0.55
CA ALA A 240 -11.10 11.56 1.79
C ALA A 240 -11.82 12.13 3.01
#